data_AF-A0A950G2Y0-F1
#
_entry.id   AF-A0A950G2Y0-F1
#
_cell.length_a   1.000
_cell.length_b   1.000
_cell.length_c   1.000
_cell.angle_alpha   90.00
_cell.angle_beta   90.00
_cell.angle_gamma   90.00
#
_symmetry.space_group_name_H-M   'P 1'
#
loop_
_entity.id
_entity.type
_entity.pdbx_description
1 polymer ?
#
loop_
_entity_poly.entity_id
_entity_poly.type
_entity_poly.pdbx_seq_one_letter_code
_entity_poly.pdbx_strand_id
1 'polypeptide(L)'
;MRRLWLALPDALVNFAGADAPMKQNKFVAEAWLAALGKGPADGTQSLYVWGKVWHDGQLVEGLFRTDDEGFSFTRVNDDQHRWGYLLSLAADPLEHGTVYVAAHGRGVLVGRPR
;
A
#
# COMPACT_ATOMS: atom_id res chain seq x y z
N MET A 1 4.92 18.38 -1.32
CA MET A 1 5.93 17.80 -2.24
C MET A 1 5.51 16.38 -2.57
N ARG A 2 5.62 15.94 -3.83
CA ARG A 2 5.24 14.57 -4.23
C ARG A 2 6.39 13.62 -3.93
N ARG A 3 6.09 12.52 -3.21
CA ARG A 3 7.08 11.46 -2.93
C ARG A 3 7.02 10.40 -4.01
N LEU A 4 8.17 9.83 -4.35
CA LEU A 4 8.26 8.63 -5.16
C LEU A 4 8.38 7.41 -4.24
N TRP A 5 7.65 6.35 -4.58
CA TRP A 5 7.71 5.06 -3.90
C TRP A 5 8.06 3.98 -4.92
N LEU A 6 8.96 3.07 -4.55
CA LEU A 6 9.26 1.89 -5.34
C LEU A 6 8.99 0.65 -4.49
N ALA A 7 8.18 -0.25 -5.03
CA ALA A 7 7.95 -1.58 -4.50
C ALA A 7 8.98 -2.54 -5.12
N LEU A 8 9.82 -3.11 -4.27
CA LEU A 8 10.84 -4.09 -4.63
C LEU A 8 10.45 -5.44 -4.00
N PRO A 9 10.93 -6.57 -4.55
CA PRO A 9 10.59 -7.90 -4.04
C PRO A 9 10.80 -8.07 -2.53
N ASP A 10 11.82 -7.42 -1.98
CA ASP A 10 12.30 -7.54 -0.59
C ASP A 10 12.27 -6.21 0.19
N ALA A 11 11.67 -5.16 -0.37
CA ALA A 11 11.63 -3.85 0.29
C ALA A 11 10.56 -2.91 -0.30
N LEU A 12 10.09 -1.99 0.54
CA LEU A 12 9.50 -0.74 0.07
C LEU A 12 10.50 0.39 0.29
N VAL A 13 10.76 1.21 -0.74
CA VAL A 13 11.65 2.37 -0.63
C VAL A 13 10.95 3.64 -1.08
N ASN A 14 11.35 4.78 -0.50
CA ASN A 14 10.79 6.08 -0.81
C ASN A 14 11.84 7.16 -1.01
N PHE A 15 11.50 8.15 -1.82
CA PHE A 15 12.31 9.35 -2.08
C PHE A 15 11.46 10.57 -1.76
N ALA A 16 11.99 11.48 -0.94
CA ALA A 16 11.28 12.72 -0.58
C ALA A 16 11.16 13.71 -1.76
N GLY A 17 11.97 13.53 -2.79
CA GLY A 17 12.02 14.29 -4.04
C GLY A 17 13.00 13.60 -5.00
N ALA A 18 13.09 14.08 -6.25
CA ALA A 18 13.91 13.44 -7.28
C ALA A 18 15.41 13.33 -6.91
N ASP A 19 15.93 14.32 -6.19
CA ASP A 19 17.34 14.37 -5.77
C ASP A 19 17.57 13.91 -4.32
N ALA A 20 16.51 13.48 -3.62
CA ALA A 20 16.61 13.01 -2.25
C ALA A 20 17.19 11.58 -2.23
N PRO A 21 17.98 11.22 -1.20
CA PRO A 21 18.46 9.85 -1.06
C PRO A 21 17.28 8.88 -0.85
N MET A 22 17.47 7.66 -1.33
CA MET A 22 16.55 6.55 -1.07
C MET A 22 16.45 6.27 0.43
N LYS A 23 15.23 6.10 0.94
CA LYS A 23 14.97 5.61 2.29
C LYS A 23 14.19 4.31 2.23
N GLN A 24 14.72 3.26 2.83
CA GLN A 24 13.99 2.01 2.99
C GLN A 24 12.97 2.11 4.13
N ASN A 25 11.78 1.59 3.89
CA ASN A 25 10.76 1.43 4.93
C ASN A 25 11.13 0.22 5.81
N LYS A 26 11.16 0.42 7.12
CA LYS A 26 11.57 -0.62 8.08
C LYS A 26 10.46 -1.63 8.42
N PHE A 27 9.21 -1.34 8.08
CA PHE A 27 8.05 -2.17 8.43
C PHE A 27 7.68 -3.11 7.29
N VAL A 28 7.91 -2.74 6.04
CA VAL A 28 7.56 -3.57 4.87
C VAL A 28 8.75 -4.47 4.52
N ALA A 29 8.59 -5.78 4.74
CA ALA A 29 9.61 -6.78 4.42
C ALA A 29 9.53 -7.26 2.97
N GLU A 30 8.33 -7.27 2.39
CA GLU A 30 8.12 -7.61 0.97
C GLU A 30 7.03 -6.68 0.42
N ALA A 31 7.28 -6.02 -0.71
CA ALA A 31 6.33 -5.14 -1.38
C ALA A 31 6.08 -5.65 -2.80
N TRP A 32 5.09 -6.52 -2.96
CA TRP A 32 4.80 -7.13 -4.26
C TRP A 32 4.06 -6.18 -5.20
N LEU A 33 3.13 -5.38 -4.67
CA LEU A 33 2.42 -4.34 -5.42
C LEU A 33 2.26 -3.10 -4.54
N ALA A 34 2.17 -1.93 -5.16
CA ALA A 34 1.89 -0.67 -4.49
C ALA A 34 1.00 0.25 -5.34
N ALA A 35 0.20 1.09 -4.67
CA ALA A 35 -0.61 2.11 -5.32
C ALA A 35 -0.77 3.36 -4.44
N LEU A 36 -0.76 4.54 -5.05
CA LEU A 36 -1.00 5.82 -4.36
C LEU A 36 -2.45 6.26 -4.55
N GLY A 37 -3.09 6.71 -3.47
CA GLY A 37 -4.45 7.26 -3.48
C GLY A 37 -4.53 8.60 -2.73
N LYS A 38 -5.74 9.16 -2.65
CA LYS A 38 -6.03 10.35 -1.85
C LYS A 38 -5.70 10.06 -0.38
N GLY A 39 -5.02 10.99 0.29
CA GLY A 39 -4.79 10.93 1.74
C GLY A 39 -5.98 11.47 2.56
N PRO A 40 -5.94 11.33 3.89
CA PRO A 40 -7.04 11.77 4.77
C PRO A 40 -7.19 13.30 4.87
N ALA A 41 -6.19 14.06 4.43
CA ALA A 41 -6.19 15.52 4.45
C ALA A 41 -5.87 16.07 3.05
N ASP A 42 -6.26 17.31 2.80
CA ASP A 42 -6.02 17.94 1.50
C ASP A 42 -4.52 18.04 1.20
N GLY A 43 -4.16 17.61 -0.01
CA GLY A 43 -2.77 17.59 -0.48
C GLY A 43 -1.92 16.44 0.07
N THR A 44 -2.46 15.53 0.89
CA THR A 44 -1.75 14.33 1.34
C THR A 44 -2.08 13.11 0.47
N GLN A 45 -1.26 12.05 0.60
CA GLN A 45 -1.42 10.81 -0.15
C GLN A 45 -1.44 9.62 0.81
N SER A 46 -2.29 8.64 0.51
CA SER A 46 -2.19 7.30 1.11
C SER A 46 -1.39 6.40 0.18
N LEU A 47 -0.68 5.44 0.76
CA LEU A 47 -0.02 4.36 0.02
C LEU A 47 -0.65 3.03 0.42
N TYR A 48 -1.02 2.23 -0.58
CA TYR A 48 -1.44 0.85 -0.42
C TYR A 48 -0.32 -0.08 -0.84
N VAL A 49 -0.10 -1.16 -0.09
CA VAL A 49 0.92 -2.18 -0.36
C VAL A 49 0.31 -3.56 -0.20
N TRP A 50 0.44 -4.40 -1.22
CA TRP A 50 0.22 -5.84 -1.09
C TRP A 50 1.57 -6.52 -0.85
N GLY A 51 1.70 -7.24 0.26
CA GLY A 51 2.97 -7.82 0.67
C GLY A 51 3.00 -8.29 2.11
N LYS A 52 4.20 -8.36 2.68
CA LYS A 52 4.43 -8.74 4.08
C LYS A 52 4.91 -7.54 4.89
N VAL A 53 4.18 -7.21 5.94
CA VAL A 53 4.43 -6.04 6.80
C VAL A 53 4.52 -6.47 8.26
N TRP A 54 5.51 -5.94 8.97
CA TRP A 54 5.60 -6.09 10.43
C TRP A 54 4.45 -5.35 11.10
N HIS A 55 3.60 -6.10 11.79
CA HIS A 55 2.44 -5.62 12.53
C HIS A 55 2.45 -6.27 13.91
N ASP A 56 2.52 -5.47 14.97
CA ASP A 56 2.59 -5.94 16.37
C ASP A 56 3.66 -7.02 16.64
N GLY A 57 4.84 -6.86 16.02
CA GLY A 57 5.96 -7.78 16.18
C GLY A 57 5.84 -9.09 15.40
N GLN A 58 4.81 -9.24 14.57
CA GLN A 58 4.62 -10.38 13.68
C GLN A 58 4.68 -9.94 12.21
N LEU A 59 5.19 -10.81 11.35
CA LEU A 59 5.17 -10.56 9.92
C LEU A 59 3.83 -11.05 9.34
N VAL A 60 3.02 -10.11 8.84
CA VAL A 60 1.66 -10.40 8.36
C VAL A 60 1.59 -10.16 6.86
N GLU A 61 1.05 -11.13 6.12
CA GLU A 61 0.73 -10.99 4.70
C GLU A 61 -0.65 -10.36 4.52
N GLY A 62 -0.74 -9.35 3.65
CA GLY A 62 -2.01 -8.70 3.38
C GLY A 62 -1.88 -7.45 2.52
N LEU A 63 -3.03 -6.78 2.37
CA LEU A 63 -3.15 -5.45 1.81
C LEU A 63 -3.12 -4.47 2.97
N PHE A 64 -2.14 -3.59 2.95
CA PHE A 64 -1.94 -2.57 3.98
C PHE A 64 -2.08 -1.18 3.40
N ARG A 65 -2.54 -0.24 4.21
CA ARG A 65 -2.56 1.19 3.91
C ARG A 65 -1.71 1.94 4.94
N THR A 66 -0.95 2.92 4.49
CA THR A 66 -0.36 3.96 5.33
C THR A 66 -0.90 5.32 4.90
N ASP A 67 -1.27 6.14 5.88
CA ASP A 67 -1.72 7.52 5.71
C ASP A 67 -0.69 8.53 6.25
N ASP A 68 0.41 8.03 6.82
CA ASP A 68 1.44 8.77 7.54
C ASP A 68 2.82 8.52 6.93
N GLU A 69 2.90 8.48 5.60
CA GLU A 69 4.16 8.35 4.87
C GLU A 69 4.99 7.10 5.22
N GLY A 70 4.33 6.02 5.62
CA GLY A 70 4.95 4.74 5.98
C GLY A 70 5.46 4.66 7.41
N PHE A 71 5.05 5.55 8.31
CA PHE A 71 5.36 5.44 9.75
C PHE A 71 4.52 4.39 10.45
N SER A 72 3.30 4.14 9.98
CA SER A 72 2.42 3.07 10.45
C SER A 72 1.62 2.46 9.29
N PHE A 73 1.17 1.21 9.47
CA PHE A 73 0.41 0.47 8.47
C PHE A 73 -0.83 -0.16 9.10
N THR A 74 -1.98 0.07 8.48
CA THR A 74 -3.25 -0.57 8.81
C THR A 74 -3.53 -1.67 7.78
N ARG A 75 -3.76 -2.91 8.23
CA ARG A 75 -4.24 -3.98 7.35
C ARG A 75 -5.69 -3.68 6.94
N VAL A 76 -5.97 -3.60 5.64
CA VAL A 76 -7.30 -3.25 5.11
C VAL A 76 -8.10 -4.45 4.60
N ASN A 77 -7.45 -5.60 4.45
CA ASN A 77 -8.11 -6.88 4.23
C ASN A 77 -8.09 -7.74 5.50
N ASP A 78 -8.83 -8.85 5.49
CA ASP A 78 -8.82 -9.86 6.54
C ASP A 78 -8.51 -11.25 5.96
N ASP A 79 -8.47 -12.27 6.82
CA ASP A 79 -8.10 -13.62 6.43
C ASP A 79 -9.15 -14.32 5.54
N GLN A 80 -10.40 -13.83 5.53
CA GLN A 80 -11.44 -14.32 4.62
C GLN A 80 -11.36 -13.63 3.25
N HIS A 81 -10.64 -12.51 3.15
CA HIS A 81 -10.50 -11.69 1.96
C HIS A 81 -9.04 -11.64 1.46
N ARG A 82 -8.55 -12.76 0.89
CA ARG A 82 -7.15 -12.89 0.42
C ARG A 82 -6.97 -13.08 -1.09
N TRP A 83 -8.04 -13.31 -1.85
CA TRP A 83 -8.17 -13.33 -3.32
C TRP A 83 -7.12 -14.08 -4.18
N GLY A 84 -6.13 -14.75 -3.58
CA GLY A 84 -5.07 -15.45 -4.30
C GLY A 84 -4.02 -14.49 -4.86
N TYR A 85 -3.66 -14.69 -6.12
CA TYR A 85 -2.64 -13.87 -6.79
C TYR A 85 -3.23 -12.56 -7.31
N LEU A 86 -2.62 -11.44 -6.93
CA LEU A 86 -3.00 -10.11 -7.41
C LEU A 86 -2.12 -9.71 -8.60
N LEU A 87 -2.76 -9.19 -9.65
CA LEU A 87 -2.09 -8.72 -10.87
C LEU A 87 -1.73 -7.24 -10.79
N SER A 88 -2.56 -6.44 -10.11
CA SER A 88 -2.37 -5.00 -10.00
C SER A 88 -3.21 -4.39 -8.88
N LEU A 89 -2.81 -3.20 -8.45
CA LEU A 89 -3.54 -2.32 -7.54
C LEU A 89 -3.68 -0.94 -8.18
N ALA A 90 -4.84 -0.30 -8.01
CA ALA A 90 -5.01 1.12 -8.24
C ALA A 90 -5.75 1.72 -7.04
N ALA A 91 -5.29 2.84 -6.51
CA ALA A 91 -5.98 3.53 -5.42
C ALA A 91 -6.60 4.83 -5.94
N ASP A 92 -7.74 5.21 -5.39
CA ASP A 92 -8.52 6.33 -5.90
C ASP A 92 -7.86 7.67 -5.50
N PRO A 93 -7.56 8.58 -6.46
CA PRO A 93 -6.97 9.88 -6.15
C PRO A 93 -7.99 10.91 -5.62
N LEU A 94 -9.29 10.59 -5.63
CA LEU A 94 -10.39 11.48 -5.24
C LEU A 94 -11.12 11.01 -3.98
N GLU A 95 -11.13 9.70 -3.69
CA GLU A 95 -11.79 9.13 -2.52
C GLU A 95 -10.78 8.48 -1.56
N HIS A 96 -10.63 9.04 -0.35
CA HIS A 96 -9.75 8.44 0.66
C HIS A 96 -10.28 7.07 1.07
N GLY A 97 -9.39 6.08 1.13
CA GLY A 97 -9.74 4.72 1.51
C GLY A 97 -10.14 3.79 0.35
N THR A 98 -10.41 4.32 -0.85
CA THR A 98 -10.84 3.49 -2.00
C THR A 98 -9.63 2.88 -2.73
N VAL A 99 -9.66 1.55 -2.90
CA VAL A 99 -8.65 0.78 -3.64
C VAL A 99 -9.31 -0.27 -4.52
N TYR A 100 -8.84 -0.36 -5.75
CA TYR A 100 -9.22 -1.33 -6.78
C TYR A 100 -8.16 -2.43 -6.86
N VAL A 101 -8.60 -3.68 -6.77
CA VAL A 101 -7.73 -4.86 -6.68
C VAL A 101 -8.01 -5.77 -7.87
N ALA A 102 -7.03 -5.93 -8.76
CA ALA A 102 -7.12 -6.85 -9.88
C ALA A 102 -6.65 -8.24 -9.46
N ALA A 103 -7.59 -9.14 -9.18
CA ALA A 103 -7.30 -10.50 -8.72
C ALA A 103 -7.36 -11.51 -9.88
N HIS A 104 -6.34 -12.38 -9.97
CA HIS A 104 -6.25 -13.37 -11.04
C HIS A 104 -7.44 -14.33 -11.01
N GLY A 105 -8.26 -14.28 -12.07
CA GLY A 105 -9.47 -15.12 -12.20
C GLY A 105 -10.69 -14.67 -11.36
N ARG A 106 -10.67 -13.47 -10.76
CA ARG A 106 -11.78 -12.97 -9.92
C ARG A 106 -12.27 -11.57 -10.29
N GLY A 107 -11.79 -11.01 -11.41
CA GLY A 107 -12.16 -9.67 -11.86
C GLY A 107 -11.50 -8.56 -11.02
N VAL A 108 -12.16 -7.40 -10.97
CA VAL A 108 -11.72 -6.24 -10.19
C VAL A 108 -12.62 -6.08 -8.97
N LEU A 109 -12.00 -6.06 -7.80
CA LEU A 109 -12.66 -5.86 -6.52
C LEU A 109 -12.45 -4.42 -6.07
N VAL A 110 -13.39 -3.86 -5.31
CA VAL A 110 -13.26 -2.54 -4.68
C VAL A 110 -13.30 -2.69 -3.17
N GLY A 111 -12.29 -2.16 -2.50
CA GLY A 111 -12.26 -1.97 -1.04
C GLY A 111 -12.42 -0.49 -0.73
N ARG A 112 -13.32 -0.15 0.19
CA ARG A 112 -13.52 1.21 0.69
C ARG A 112 -14.04 1.20 2.13
N PRO A 113 -13.73 2.22 2.95
CA PRO A 113 -14.36 2.40 4.25
C PRO A 113 -15.89 2.53 4.12
N ARG A 114 -16.61 2.22 5.20
CA ARG A 114 -18.04 2.52 5.31
C ARG A 114 -18.25 3.95 5.79
#